data_AF-A0A847H8A1-F1
#
_entry.id   AF-A0A847H8A1-F1
#
_cell.length_a   1.000
_cell.length_b   1.000
_cell.length_c   1.000
_cell.angle_alpha   90.00
_cell.angle_beta   90.00
_cell.angle_gamma   90.00
#
_symmetry.space_group_name_H-M   'P 1'
#
loop_
_entity.id
_entity.type
_entity.pdbx_description
1 polymer ?
#
loop_
_entity_poly.entity_id
_entity_poly.type
_entity_poly.pdbx_seq_one_letter_code
_entity_poly.pdbx_strand_id
1 'polypeptide(L)'
;MRRLLAIAAVTSLSLSFTACSGANPLSSGTSGSSGGSSQAHPQVPVGSIDQFQVTEHASFDEGWAMSFLPGTDHLLISERGGSLQLRDQGSGEVVEVGGVPEVHHAGQAGMHDVIPGPDFETDGTVYLSWVRDHELG
;
A
#
# COMPACT_ATOMS: atom_id res chain seq x y z
N MET A 1 -27.73 -54.14 20.92
CA MET A 1 -27.97 -53.99 22.36
C MET A 1 -28.07 -52.51 22.69
N ARG A 2 -29.15 -52.08 23.35
CA ARG A 2 -29.51 -50.68 23.63
C ARG A 2 -28.88 -50.24 24.95
N ARG A 3 -28.27 -49.05 25.03
CA ARG A 3 -28.25 -48.21 26.25
C ARG A 3 -28.30 -46.72 25.89
N LEU A 4 -29.25 -46.04 26.53
CA LEU A 4 -29.66 -44.64 26.39
C LEU A 4 -28.91 -43.73 27.38
N LEU A 5 -28.73 -42.48 26.95
CA LEU A 5 -28.71 -41.17 27.65
C LEU A 5 -27.85 -40.91 28.91
N ALA A 6 -27.08 -39.81 28.85
CA ALA A 6 -27.17 -38.71 29.82
C ALA A 6 -26.71 -37.38 29.19
N ILE A 7 -27.54 -36.35 29.36
CA ILE A 7 -27.38 -34.96 28.94
C ILE A 7 -26.63 -34.20 30.04
N ALA A 8 -25.66 -33.35 29.70
CA ALA A 8 -25.18 -32.28 30.59
C ALA A 8 -24.75 -31.02 29.80
N ALA A 9 -25.58 -30.00 29.99
CA ALA A 9 -25.43 -28.54 29.88
C ALA A 9 -24.24 -27.89 29.14
N VAL A 10 -24.66 -27.11 28.15
CA VAL A 10 -24.13 -25.88 27.53
C VAL A 10 -23.39 -24.92 28.47
N THR A 11 -22.23 -24.41 28.02
CA THR A 11 -21.83 -22.99 28.19
C THR A 11 -21.01 -22.51 26.99
N SER A 12 -21.70 -21.85 26.05
CA SER A 12 -21.09 -21.12 24.94
C SER A 12 -20.43 -19.84 25.47
N LEU A 13 -19.12 -19.67 25.25
CA LEU A 13 -18.40 -18.44 25.55
C LEU A 13 -18.35 -17.56 24.29
N SER A 14 -19.35 -16.71 24.14
CA SER A 14 -19.43 -15.71 23.06
C SER A 14 -18.68 -14.44 23.49
N LEU A 15 -17.57 -14.10 22.83
CA LEU A 15 -16.91 -12.80 22.96
C LEU A 15 -17.55 -11.81 21.96
N SER A 16 -18.38 -10.91 22.46
CA SER A 16 -18.96 -9.80 21.70
C SER A 16 -17.99 -8.61 21.71
N PHE A 17 -17.52 -8.18 20.54
CA PHE A 17 -16.87 -6.88 20.37
C PHE A 17 -17.95 -5.79 20.30
N THR A 18 -18.07 -4.99 21.37
CA THR A 18 -18.96 -3.82 21.42
C THR A 18 -18.36 -2.69 20.61
N ALA A 19 -19.05 -2.32 19.52
CA ALA A 19 -18.85 -1.10 18.77
C ALA A 19 -19.45 0.09 19.53
N CYS A 20 -18.69 1.18 19.69
CA CYS A 20 -19.22 2.45 20.19
C CYS A 20 -19.58 3.37 19.02
N SER A 21 -20.87 3.43 18.67
CA SER A 21 -21.47 4.54 17.92
C SER A 21 -21.97 5.59 18.92
N GLY A 22 -21.31 6.75 18.97
CA GLY A 22 -21.72 7.90 19.78
C GLY A 22 -22.51 8.90 18.94
N ALA A 23 -23.83 8.91 19.08
CA ALA A 23 -24.71 9.96 18.58
C ALA A 23 -24.93 11.01 19.68
N ASN A 24 -24.72 12.28 19.33
CA ASN A 24 -24.93 13.47 20.17
C ASN A 24 -26.34 13.58 20.74
N PRO A 25 -26.48 14.26 21.91
CA PRO A 25 -27.41 15.37 21.95
C PRO A 25 -26.80 16.68 22.47
N LEU A 26 -27.33 17.75 21.89
CA LEU A 26 -27.10 19.18 22.10
C LEU A 26 -27.53 19.62 23.52
N SER A 27 -26.69 20.36 24.26
CA SER A 27 -26.82 21.83 24.48
C SER A 27 -26.15 22.39 25.76
N SER A 28 -25.50 23.55 25.57
CA SER A 28 -25.30 24.72 26.47
C SER A 28 -24.45 24.64 27.75
N GLY A 29 -23.40 25.48 27.83
CA GLY A 29 -22.85 25.93 29.13
C GLY A 29 -21.43 26.55 29.20
N THR A 30 -21.24 27.75 28.63
CA THR A 30 -20.34 28.86 29.05
C THR A 30 -18.83 28.67 29.40
N SER A 31 -18.00 29.33 28.57
CA SER A 31 -16.88 30.25 28.84
C SER A 31 -15.65 29.84 29.68
N GLY A 32 -14.51 29.82 28.99
CA GLY A 32 -13.17 29.96 29.55
C GLY A 32 -12.16 30.37 28.47
N SER A 33 -12.06 31.67 28.20
CA SER A 33 -11.04 32.25 27.32
C SER A 33 -9.64 31.97 27.85
N SER A 34 -8.79 31.38 27.02
CA SER A 34 -7.35 31.64 27.02
C SER A 34 -6.91 31.78 25.56
N GLY A 35 -6.56 33.02 25.21
CA GLY A 35 -6.23 33.42 23.85
C GLY A 35 -4.90 32.80 23.39
N GLY A 36 -4.99 31.89 22.44
CA GLY A 36 -3.93 31.63 21.48
C GLY A 36 -4.33 32.29 20.17
N SER A 37 -3.61 33.33 19.76
CA SER A 37 -3.76 33.92 18.44
C SER A 37 -3.30 32.92 17.38
N SER A 38 -4.21 32.06 16.92
CA SER A 38 -4.07 31.30 15.68
C SER A 38 -4.05 32.31 14.53
N GLN A 39 -2.84 32.68 14.11
CA GLN A 39 -2.65 33.38 12.85
C GLN A 39 -3.18 32.47 11.73
N ALA A 40 -4.22 32.93 11.05
CA ALA A 40 -4.79 32.23 9.92
C ALA A 40 -3.72 32.13 8.82
N HIS A 41 -3.25 30.91 8.55
CA HIS A 41 -2.49 30.64 7.33
C HIS A 41 -3.39 30.97 6.14
N PRO A 42 -2.91 31.77 5.16
CA PRO A 42 -3.65 32.01 3.92
C PRO A 42 -4.05 30.67 3.31
N GLN A 43 -5.36 30.38 3.30
CA GLN A 43 -5.88 29.24 2.59
C GLN A 43 -5.82 29.60 1.11
N VAL A 44 -4.82 29.08 0.40
CA VAL A 44 -4.81 29.13 -1.06
C VAL A 44 -6.01 28.31 -1.52
N PRO A 45 -6.95 28.87 -2.31
CA PRO A 45 -8.05 28.10 -2.86
C PRO A 45 -7.47 26.98 -3.72
N VAL A 46 -7.47 25.76 -3.19
CA VAL A 46 -7.20 24.57 -3.98
C VAL A 46 -8.48 24.33 -4.77
N GLY A 47 -8.44 24.54 -6.08
CA GLY A 47 -9.58 24.26 -6.95
C GLY A 47 -10.02 22.81 -6.79
N SER A 48 -11.32 22.57 -6.74
CA SER A 48 -11.86 21.22 -6.68
C SER A 48 -11.55 20.47 -7.98
N ILE A 49 -10.75 19.42 -7.90
CA ILE A 49 -10.51 18.45 -8.97
C ILE A 49 -11.64 17.41 -8.90
N ASP A 50 -12.82 17.78 -9.39
CA ASP A 50 -14.04 16.98 -9.18
C ASP A 50 -14.14 15.74 -10.08
N GLN A 51 -13.24 15.55 -11.06
CA GLN A 51 -13.34 14.43 -12.02
C GLN A 51 -11.96 13.91 -12.48
N PHE A 52 -11.69 12.63 -12.22
CA PHE A 52 -10.62 11.86 -12.85
C PHE A 52 -11.22 10.61 -13.51
N GLN A 53 -10.66 10.19 -14.65
CA GLN A 53 -10.97 8.89 -15.25
C GLN A 53 -9.89 7.90 -14.86
N VAL A 54 -10.30 6.72 -14.40
CA VAL A 54 -9.40 5.63 -14.04
C VAL A 54 -9.54 4.53 -15.09
N THR A 55 -8.41 4.09 -15.64
CA THR A 55 -8.34 2.94 -16.55
C THR A 55 -7.36 1.95 -15.95
N GLU A 56 -7.78 0.69 -15.82
CA GLU A 56 -6.93 -0.39 -15.35
C GLU A 56 -6.07 -0.92 -16.50
N HIS A 57 -4.77 -1.04 -16.26
CA HIS A 57 -3.79 -1.42 -17.28
C HIS A 57 -3.16 -2.80 -17.05
N ALA A 58 -3.09 -3.23 -15.78
CA ALA A 58 -2.56 -4.52 -15.33
C ALA A 58 -2.88 -4.71 -13.84
N SER A 59 -2.75 -5.95 -13.37
CA SER A 59 -2.78 -6.34 -11.96
C SER A 59 -1.47 -7.02 -11.60
N PHE A 60 -0.98 -6.78 -10.39
CA PHE A 60 0.27 -7.31 -9.85
C PHE A 60 0.00 -7.84 -8.44
N ASP A 61 0.76 -8.84 -7.98
CA ASP A 61 0.51 -9.49 -6.69
C ASP A 61 0.78 -8.52 -5.54
N GLU A 62 1.95 -7.87 -5.56
CA GLU A 62 2.36 -6.91 -4.55
C GLU A 62 3.07 -5.69 -5.14
N GLY A 63 2.49 -5.08 -6.18
CA GLY A 63 3.03 -3.89 -6.82
C GLY A 63 3.38 -2.77 -5.83
N TRP A 64 4.61 -2.25 -5.90
CA TRP A 64 5.17 -1.32 -4.91
C TRP A 64 5.61 0.01 -5.52
N ALA A 65 6.49 0.00 -6.52
CA ALA A 65 6.92 1.18 -7.25
C ALA A 65 6.93 0.91 -8.75
N MET A 66 6.92 1.97 -9.55
CA MET A 66 6.99 1.86 -11.01
C MET A 66 7.67 3.06 -11.65
N SER A 67 8.41 2.82 -12.73
CA SER A 67 9.11 3.85 -13.50
C SER A 67 9.02 3.58 -15.00
N PHE A 68 8.73 4.62 -15.77
CA PHE A 68 8.84 4.58 -17.23
C PHE A 68 10.31 4.55 -17.62
N LEU A 69 10.67 3.71 -18.58
CA LEU A 69 12.03 3.56 -19.05
C LEU A 69 12.28 4.48 -20.25
N PRO A 70 13.14 5.51 -20.12
CA PRO A 70 13.42 6.48 -21.18
C PRO A 70 13.83 5.81 -22.50
N GLY A 71 13.43 6.39 -23.63
CA GLY A 71 13.72 5.86 -24.96
C GLY A 71 12.97 4.57 -25.34
N THR A 72 12.04 4.07 -24.51
CA THR A 72 11.28 2.85 -24.77
C THR A 72 9.79 3.01 -24.45
N ASP A 73 8.97 2.07 -24.92
CA ASP A 73 7.55 1.97 -24.53
C ASP A 73 7.33 1.11 -23.27
N HIS A 74 8.38 0.85 -22.48
CA HIS A 74 8.29 -0.03 -21.32
C HIS A 74 8.10 0.73 -20.00
N LEU A 75 7.29 0.13 -19.14
CA LEU A 75 7.15 0.46 -17.72
C LEU A 75 7.80 -0.67 -16.91
N LEU A 76 8.66 -0.32 -15.96
CA LEU A 76 9.24 -1.25 -15.01
C LEU A 76 8.49 -1.15 -13.68
N ILE A 77 8.06 -2.26 -13.11
CA ILE A 77 7.27 -2.33 -11.87
C ILE A 77 7.99 -3.23 -10.88
N SER A 78 8.29 -2.74 -9.69
CA SER A 78 8.75 -3.58 -8.59
C SER A 78 7.57 -4.14 -7.81
N GLU A 79 7.68 -5.41 -7.40
CA GLU A 79 6.75 -6.04 -6.48
C GLU A 79 7.46 -6.29 -5.16
N ARG A 80 6.83 -5.92 -4.04
CA ARG A 80 7.40 -6.04 -2.69
C ARG A 80 7.93 -7.44 -2.39
N GLY A 81 7.29 -8.47 -2.95
CA GLY A 81 7.70 -9.87 -2.86
C GLY A 81 9.09 -10.20 -3.44
N GLY A 82 9.70 -9.29 -4.20
CA GLY A 82 11.04 -9.46 -4.77
C GLY A 82 11.08 -9.48 -6.30
N SER A 83 9.93 -9.64 -6.95
CA SER A 83 9.84 -9.68 -8.42
C SER A 83 9.95 -8.30 -9.04
N LEU A 84 10.38 -8.27 -10.30
CA LEU A 84 10.45 -7.06 -11.12
C LEU A 84 9.79 -7.37 -12.47
N GLN A 85 8.79 -6.58 -12.85
CA GLN A 85 7.96 -6.81 -14.03
C GLN A 85 8.23 -5.72 -15.06
N LEU A 86 8.47 -6.13 -16.31
CA LEU A 86 8.57 -5.23 -17.46
C LEU A 86 7.26 -5.31 -18.24
N ARG A 87 6.52 -4.21 -18.27
CA ARG A 87 5.27 -4.09 -19.02
C ARG A 87 5.48 -3.26 -20.28
N ASP A 88 5.11 -3.80 -21.42
CA ASP A 88 4.99 -3.03 -22.67
C ASP A 88 3.69 -2.21 -22.64
N GLN A 89 3.80 -0.89 -22.87
CA GLN A 89 2.65 0.00 -22.74
C GLN A 89 1.65 -0.09 -23.89
N GLY A 90 2.08 -0.51 -25.08
CA GLY A 90 1.24 -0.58 -26.26
C GLY A 90 0.41 -1.87 -26.32
N SER A 91 1.08 -3.01 -26.17
CA SER A 91 0.50 -4.35 -26.18
C SER A 91 -0.12 -4.75 -24.84
N GLY A 92 0.41 -4.21 -23.73
CA GLY A 92 0.05 -4.64 -22.38
C GLY A 92 0.71 -5.94 -21.93
N GLU A 93 1.63 -6.51 -22.72
CA GLU A 93 2.41 -7.68 -22.34
C GLU A 93 3.24 -7.38 -21.07
N VAL A 94 3.33 -8.36 -20.17
CA VAL A 94 4.11 -8.29 -18.94
C VAL A 94 5.06 -9.48 -18.90
N VAL A 95 6.34 -9.21 -18.69
CA VAL A 95 7.40 -10.21 -18.57
C VAL A 95 8.18 -9.98 -17.28
N GLU A 96 8.45 -11.05 -16.55
CA GLU A 96 9.29 -10.99 -15.35
C GLU A 96 10.77 -10.82 -15.73
N VAL A 97 11.42 -9.85 -15.10
CA VAL A 97 12.84 -9.56 -15.27
C VAL A 97 13.64 -10.43 -14.31
N GLY A 98 14.50 -11.29 -14.86
CA GLY A 98 15.42 -12.11 -14.08
C GLY A 98 16.65 -11.35 -13.56
N GLY A 99 17.40 -11.97 -12.65
CA GLY A 99 18.67 -11.41 -12.14
C GLY A 99 18.50 -10.32 -11.06
N VAL A 100 17.31 -10.20 -10.50
CA VAL A 100 17.01 -9.30 -9.38
C VAL A 100 17.60 -9.80 -8.06
N PRO A 101 17.91 -8.92 -7.09
CA PRO A 101 18.43 -9.32 -5.80
C PRO A 101 17.39 -10.09 -4.98
N GLU A 102 17.87 -11.01 -4.13
CA GLU A 102 17.04 -11.63 -3.10
C GLU A 102 16.66 -10.60 -2.02
N VAL A 103 15.41 -10.67 -1.55
CA VAL A 103 14.83 -9.72 -0.60
C VAL A 103 14.37 -10.43 0.67
N HIS A 104 14.44 -9.73 1.80
CA HIS A 104 13.75 -10.12 3.03
C HIS A 104 12.28 -9.67 2.96
N HIS A 105 11.37 -10.58 2.66
CA HIS A 105 9.93 -10.28 2.53
C HIS A 105 9.20 -10.48 3.86
N ALA A 106 9.09 -9.42 4.66
CA ALA A 106 8.32 -9.44 5.92
C ALA A 106 7.87 -8.04 6.35
N GLY A 107 6.62 -7.88 6.78
CA GLY A 107 6.11 -6.59 7.25
C GLY A 107 6.18 -5.52 6.16
N GLN A 108 7.10 -4.55 6.25
CA GLN A 108 7.36 -3.53 5.21
C GLN A 108 8.64 -3.79 4.40
N ALA A 109 9.39 -4.83 4.77
CA ALA A 109 10.59 -5.26 4.06
C ALA A 109 10.21 -5.97 2.75
N GLY A 110 11.10 -5.88 1.76
CA GLY A 110 10.90 -6.40 0.42
C GLY A 110 11.70 -5.62 -0.63
N MET A 111 11.30 -5.76 -1.90
CA MET A 111 11.74 -4.86 -2.98
C MET A 111 11.01 -3.52 -2.82
N HIS A 112 11.74 -2.42 -2.98
CA HIS A 112 11.20 -1.07 -2.87
C HIS A 112 11.26 -0.35 -4.21
N ASP A 113 12.01 0.75 -4.30
CA ASP A 113 11.97 1.65 -5.44
C ASP A 113 12.79 1.13 -6.63
N VAL A 114 12.38 1.53 -7.84
CA VAL A 114 13.07 1.28 -9.11
C VAL A 114 13.14 2.58 -9.91
N ILE A 115 14.35 3.03 -10.23
CA ILE A 115 14.57 4.32 -10.91
C ILE A 115 15.56 4.12 -12.08
N PRO A 116 15.24 4.55 -13.31
CA PRO A 116 16.21 4.53 -14.41
C PRO A 116 17.35 5.51 -14.13
N GLY A 117 18.58 5.12 -14.50
CA GLY A 117 19.74 5.99 -14.42
C GLY A 117 19.64 7.18 -15.37
N PRO A 118 20.43 8.24 -15.13
CA PRO A 118 20.41 9.45 -15.95
C PRO A 118 20.76 9.16 -17.43
N ASP A 119 21.59 8.14 -17.67
CA ASP A 119 22.05 7.72 -19.00
C ASP A 119 21.37 6.43 -19.48
N PHE A 120 20.18 6.09 -18.95
CA PHE A 120 19.49 4.82 -19.23
C PHE A 120 19.35 4.49 -20.72
N GLU A 121 19.08 5.47 -21.58
CA GLU A 121 18.97 5.26 -23.04
C GLU A 121 20.27 4.73 -23.66
N THR A 122 21.41 4.94 -22.99
CA THR A 122 22.73 4.50 -23.45
C THR A 122 23.16 3.19 -22.82
N ASP A 123 22.94 3.01 -21.52
CA ASP A 123 23.52 1.90 -20.74
C ASP A 123 22.51 0.91 -20.14
N GLY A 124 21.21 1.25 -20.17
CA GLY A 124 20.13 0.44 -19.59
C GLY A 124 20.17 0.34 -18.06
N THR A 125 20.92 1.20 -17.36
CA THR A 125 21.12 1.10 -15.91
C THR A 125 19.87 1.48 -15.15
N VAL A 126 19.44 0.63 -14.21
CA VAL A 126 18.40 0.94 -13.23
C VAL A 126 18.94 0.81 -11.82
N TYR A 127 18.44 1.65 -10.92
CA TYR A 127 18.71 1.59 -9.49
C TYR A 127 17.55 0.92 -8.77
N LEU A 128 17.87 -0.05 -7.93
CA LEU A 128 16.92 -0.75 -7.08
C LEU A 128 17.25 -0.47 -5.62
N SER A 129 16.21 -0.37 -4.79
CA SER A 129 16.33 -0.41 -3.33
C SER A 129 15.55 -1.58 -2.78
N TRP A 130 16.11 -2.28 -1.79
CA TRP A 130 15.47 -3.43 -1.17
C TRP A 130 16.00 -3.67 0.24
N VAL A 131 15.23 -4.41 1.02
CA VAL A 131 15.69 -4.97 2.30
C VAL A 131 16.19 -6.39 2.04
N ARG A 132 17.35 -6.73 2.58
CA ARG A 132 17.91 -8.09 2.56
C ARG A 132 18.14 -8.58 3.98
N ASP A 133 18.26 -9.89 4.13
CA ASP A 133 18.73 -10.46 5.38
C ASP A 133 20.12 -9.94 5.74
N HIS A 134 20.32 -9.70 7.03
CA HIS A 134 21.63 -9.43 7.59
C HIS A 134 22.38 -10.75 7.76
N GLU A 135 23.65 -10.81 7.36
CA GLU A 135 24.41 -12.06 7.30
C GLU A 135 24.74 -12.69 8.67
N LEU A 136 24.35 -12.06 9.79
CA LEU A 136 24.55 -12.58 11.15
C LEU A 136 23.26 -12.95 11.91
N GLY A 137 22.11 -12.96 11.23
CA GLY A 137 20.81 -13.30 11.82
C GLY A 137 20.09 -12.13 12.48
#